data_AF-Q0ZNR6-F1
#
_entry.id   AF-Q0ZNR6-F1
#
_cell.length_a   1.000
_cell.length_b   1.000
_cell.length_c   1.000
_cell.angle_alpha   90.00
_cell.angle_beta   90.00
_cell.angle_gamma   90.00
#
_symmetry.space_group_name_H-M   'P 1'
#
loop_
_entity.id
_entity.type
_entity.pdbx_description
1 polymer ?
#
loop_
_entity_poly.entity_id
_entity_poly.type
_entity_poly.pdbx_seq_one_letter_code
_entity_poly.pdbx_strand_id
1 'polypeptide(L)' 'MLSPILAIKILLLVPAIIFFFYATVYLMLFELNVQPKLSKFYRNISLILAGGGILLLSLYMII' A
#
# COMPACT_ATOMS: atom_id res chain seq x y z
N MET A 1 -18.95 0.32 -22.83
CA MET A 1 -18.33 1.46 -22.12
C MET A 1 -18.25 1.08 -20.65
N LEU A 2 -17.08 1.23 -19.99
CA LEU A 2 -16.98 1.01 -18.54
C LEU A 2 -17.84 2.05 -17.82
N SER A 3 -18.59 1.62 -16.82
CA SER A 3 -19.32 2.55 -15.93
C SER A 3 -18.30 3.47 -15.23
N PRO A 4 -18.55 4.79 -15.14
CA PRO A 4 -17.67 5.71 -14.41
C PRO A 4 -17.37 5.25 -12.98
N ILE A 5 -18.36 4.66 -12.31
CA ILE A 5 -18.22 4.11 -10.95
C ILE A 5 -17.23 2.94 -10.92
N LEU A 6 -17.33 2.04 -11.90
CA LEU A 6 -16.44 0.89 -12.02
C LEU A 6 -15.00 1.34 -12.27
N ALA A 7 -14.80 2.38 -13.09
CA ALA A 7 -13.48 2.95 -13.35
C ALA A 7 -12.85 3.55 -12.07
N ILE A 8 -13.62 4.31 -11.29
CA ILE A 8 -13.15 4.88 -10.00
C ILE A 8 -12.77 3.76 -9.02
N LYS A 9 -13.59 2.71 -8.92
CA LYS A 9 -13.31 1.55 -8.06
C LYS A 9 -11.99 0.87 -8.43
N ILE A 10 -11.71 0.69 -9.72
CA ILE A 10 -10.43 0.12 -10.19
C ILE A 10 -9.27 1.07 -9.85
N LEU A 11 -9.44 2.38 -10.06
CA LEU A 11 -8.44 3.41 -9.75
C LEU A 11 -8.10 3.51 -8.25
N LEU A 12 -8.97 3.05 -7.36
CA LEU A 12 -8.71 2.97 -5.92
C LEU A 12 -8.12 1.62 -5.52
N LEU A 13 -8.69 0.52 -6.04
CA LEU A 13 -8.33 -0.83 -5.65
C LEU A 13 -6.91 -1.21 -6.11
N VAL A 14 -6.56 -0.90 -7.36
CA VAL A 14 -5.25 -1.28 -7.92
C VAL A 14 -4.11 -0.61 -7.15
N PRO A 15 -4.12 0.71 -6.90
CA PRO A 15 -3.08 1.34 -6.09
C PRO A 15 -3.08 0.85 -4.64
N ALA A 16 -4.24 0.54 -4.05
CA ALA A 16 -4.30 -0.03 -2.69
C ALA A 16 -3.55 -1.36 -2.61
N ILE A 17 -3.78 -2.27 -3.57
CA ILE A 17 -3.07 -3.55 -3.65
C ILE A 17 -1.56 -3.34 -3.80
N ILE A 18 -1.16 -2.42 -4.69
CA ILE A 18 0.26 -2.10 -4.90
C ILE A 18 0.88 -1.58 -3.60
N PHE A 19 0.18 -0.71 -2.87
CA PHE A 19 0.65 -0.17 -1.59
C PHE A 19 0.84 -1.28 -0.56
N PHE A 20 -0.12 -2.19 -0.41
CA PHE A 20 0.01 -3.33 0.51
C PHE A 20 1.14 -4.29 0.14
N PHE A 21 1.33 -4.55 -1.16
CA PHE A 21 2.43 -5.35 -1.64
C PHE A 21 3.77 -4.75 -1.23
N TYR A 22 4.02 -3.47 -1.56
CA TYR A 22 5.27 -2.81 -1.20
C TYR A 22 5.42 -2.63 0.31
N ALA A 23 4.34 -2.35 1.04
CA ALA A 23 4.36 -2.30 2.50
C ALA A 23 4.90 -3.60 3.10
N THR A 24 4.44 -4.74 2.57
CA THR A 24 4.88 -6.07 2.99
C THR A 24 6.35 -6.31 2.64
N VAL A 25 6.78 -5.97 1.42
CA VAL A 25 8.18 -6.09 0.99
C VAL A 25 9.10 -5.27 1.89
N TYR A 26 8.78 -4.01 2.15
CA TYR A 26 9.59 -3.16 3.02
C TYR A 26 9.58 -3.64 4.48
N LEU A 27 8.46 -4.21 4.95
CA LEU A 27 8.42 -4.84 6.28
C LEU A 27 9.37 -6.05 6.34
N MET A 28 9.36 -6.91 5.33
CA MET A 28 10.28 -8.06 5.27
C MET A 28 11.74 -7.61 5.23
N LEU A 29 12.08 -6.58 4.45
CA LEU A 29 13.44 -6.03 4.43
C LEU A 29 13.87 -5.49 5.80
N PHE A 30 12.93 -4.93 6.56
CA PHE A 30 13.14 -4.48 7.93
C PHE A 30 13.34 -5.66 8.90
N GLU A 31 12.43 -6.64 8.90
CA GLU A 31 12.43 -7.80 9.81
C GLU A 31 13.66 -8.69 9.59
N LEU A 32 14.06 -8.90 8.33
CA LEU A 32 15.26 -9.68 7.98
C LEU A 32 16.55 -8.88 8.14
N ASN A 33 16.46 -7.59 8.49
CA ASN A 33 17.60 -6.69 8.68
C ASN A 33 18.59 -6.71 7.50
N VAL A 34 18.07 -6.79 6.27
CA VAL A 34 18.88 -6.98 5.04
C VAL A 34 19.93 -5.88 4.88
N GLN A 35 19.56 -4.65 5.23
CA GLN A 35 20.49 -3.51 5.30
C GLN A 35 20.25 -2.70 6.59
N PRO A 36 21.05 -2.91 7.65
CA PRO A 36 20.81 -2.29 8.96
C PRO A 36 20.78 -0.76 8.94
N LYS A 37 21.58 -0.14 8.07
CA LYS A 37 21.63 1.33 7.89
C LYS A 37 20.29 1.92 7.42
N LEU A 38 19.47 1.12 6.72
CA LEU A 38 18.17 1.53 6.17
C LEU A 38 16.98 0.95 6.92
N SER A 39 17.20 0.21 8.02
CA SER A 39 16.15 -0.45 8.80
C SER A 39 15.00 0.52 9.19
N LYS A 40 15.33 1.69 9.74
CA LYS A 40 14.32 2.71 10.08
C LYS A 40 13.54 3.22 8.86
N PHE A 41 14.20 3.36 7.73
CA PHE A 41 13.59 3.82 6.49
C PHE A 41 12.59 2.79 5.96
N TYR A 42 12.98 1.51 5.91
CA TYR A 42 12.09 0.42 5.49
C TYR A 42 10.86 0.31 6.38
N ARG A 43 11.02 0.37 7.70
CA ARG A 43 9.90 0.38 8.64
C ARG A 43 8.95 1.55 8.39
N ASN A 44 9.48 2.77 8.27
CA ASN A 44 8.65 3.96 8.11
C ASN A 44 7.89 3.94 6.77
N ILE A 45 8.56 3.56 5.68
CA ILE A 45 7.89 3.42 4.37
C ILE A 45 6.83 2.33 4.40
N SER A 46 7.13 1.18 5.02
CA SER A 46 6.15 0.10 5.18
C SER A 46 4.87 0.60 5.86
N LEU A 47 5.01 1.35 6.96
CA LEU A 47 3.88 1.92 7.69
C LEU A 47 3.12 2.97 6.88
N ILE A 48 3.82 3.86 6.16
CA ILE A 48 3.19 4.87 5.30
C ILE A 48 2.39 4.21 4.18
N LEU A 49 2.96 3.20 3.52
CA LEU A 49 2.30 2.47 2.44
C LEU A 49 1.10 1.68 2.97
N ALA A 50 1.24 0.99 4.11
CA ALA A 50 0.13 0.28 4.74
C ALA A 50 -1.02 1.25 5.10
N GLY A 51 -0.70 2.40 5.70
CA GLY A 51 -1.68 3.44 6.02
C GLY A 51 -2.37 4.00 4.79
N GLY A 52 -1.61 4.33 3.73
CA GLY A 52 -2.16 4.77 2.45
C GLY A 52 -3.05 3.72 1.78
N GLY A 53 -2.65 2.44 1.83
CA GLY A 53 -3.42 1.32 1.31
C GLY A 53 -4.75 1.15 2.04
N ILE A 54 -4.76 1.24 3.37
CA ILE A 54 -5.98 1.21 4.19
C ILE A 54 -6.91 2.37 3.83
N LEU A 55 -6.36 3.56 3.63
CA LEU A 55 -7.15 4.75 3.27
C LEU A 55 -7.81 4.57 1.90
N LEU A 56 -7.06 4.12 0.89
CA LEU A 56 -7.60 3.83 -0.45
C LEU A 56 -8.64 2.71 -0.42
N LEU A 57 -8.40 1.65 0.34
CA LEU A 57 -9.35 0.55 0.49
C LEU A 57 -10.64 1.01 1.20
N SER A 58 -10.52 1.88 2.20
CA SER A 58 -11.67 2.48 2.89
C SER A 58 -12.52 3.31 1.92
N LEU A 59 -11.88 4.13 1.08
CA LEU A 59 -12.58 4.90 0.04
C LEU A 59 -13.26 3.98 -0.98
N TYR A 60 -12.60 2.90 -1.39
CA TYR A 60 -13.16 1.91 -2.30
C TYR A 60 -14.45 1.25 -1.74
N MET A 61 -14.53 1.02 -0.43
CA MET A 61 -15.69 0.41 0.21
C MET A 61 -16.87 1.38 0.38
N ILE A 62 -16.59 2.69 0.43
CA ILE A 62 -17.62 3.74 0.57
C ILE A 62 -18.26 4.09 -0.78
N ILE A 63 -17.45 4.15 -1.84
CA ILE A 63 -17.86 4.42 -3.22
C ILE A 63 -18.49 3.17 -3.83
#